data_AF-A0A9D2L9C7-F1
#
_entry.id   AF-A0A9D2L9C7-F1
#
_cell.length_a   1.000
_cell.length_b   1.000
_cell.length_c   1.000
_cell.angle_alpha   90.00
_cell.angle_beta   90.00
_cell.angle_gamma   90.00
#
_symmetry.space_group_name_H-M   'P 1'
#
loop_
_entity.id
_entity.type
_entity.pdbx_description
1 polymer ?
#
loop_
_entity_poly.entity_id
_entity_poly.type
_entity_poly.pdbx_seq_one_letter_code
_entity_poly.pdbx_strand_id
1 'polypeptide(L)'
;MTCIFLNPVVEQMYERETLHRFLRERGFLPVSCRENWGAVVREKYRKAAEETSGAVADVRCPQAARCVRKLGCREGLHLPDIEPILFHCAREISARPEFIGRWKLITTPCRILAEEGNALGLPETEFLTWNDFLYRAGETFPGRKLEKSPIPPGFFKGLENGESLTGTETIESYLEEGMWKGKKIVEMLCCSGGCHNGDGVIEK
;
A
#
# COMPACT_ATOMS: atom_id res chain seq x y z
N MET A 1 -24.61 1.15 -9.49
CA MET A 1 -23.31 0.59 -9.90
C MET A 1 -22.24 1.14 -8.97
N THR A 2 -21.49 0.26 -8.33
CA THR A 2 -20.47 0.63 -7.32
C THR A 2 -19.14 0.90 -8.02
N CYS A 3 -18.44 1.98 -7.66
CA CYS A 3 -17.10 2.25 -8.18
C CYS A 3 -16.10 1.35 -7.47
N ILE A 4 -15.12 0.79 -8.17
CA ILE A 4 -14.06 -0.03 -7.58
C ILE A 4 -12.69 0.48 -8.02
N PHE A 5 -11.86 0.86 -7.05
CA PHE A 5 -10.44 1.12 -7.26
C PHE A 5 -9.66 -0.15 -6.97
N LEU A 6 -8.82 -0.55 -7.92
CA LEU A 6 -7.97 -1.72 -7.80
C LEU A 6 -6.57 -1.31 -7.35
N ASN A 7 -6.07 -1.91 -6.27
CA ASN A 7 -4.66 -1.76 -5.93
C ASN A 7 -3.77 -2.31 -7.07
N PRO A 8 -2.65 -1.67 -7.42
CA PRO A 8 -1.75 -2.15 -8.50
C PRO A 8 -1.28 -3.60 -8.32
N VAL A 9 -1.15 -4.08 -7.07
CA VAL A 9 -0.82 -5.48 -6.79
C VAL A 9 -1.92 -6.40 -7.32
N VAL A 10 -3.18 -6.10 -6.99
CA VAL A 10 -4.35 -6.85 -7.41
C VAL A 10 -4.53 -6.78 -8.92
N GLU A 11 -4.41 -5.58 -9.51
CA GLU A 11 -4.58 -5.40 -10.95
C GLU A 11 -3.60 -6.25 -11.76
N GLN A 12 -2.34 -6.34 -11.31
CA GLN A 12 -1.32 -7.11 -12.02
C GLN A 12 -1.44 -8.63 -11.83
N MET A 13 -2.27 -9.12 -10.90
CA MET A 13 -2.57 -10.56 -10.78
C MET A 13 -3.43 -11.08 -11.93
N TYR A 14 -3.98 -10.22 -12.77
CA TYR A 14 -4.89 -10.60 -13.85
C TYR A 14 -4.51 -9.96 -15.18
N GLU A 15 -5.04 -10.52 -16.25
CA GLU A 15 -5.11 -9.80 -17.52
C GLU A 15 -6.21 -8.71 -17.39
N ARG A 16 -5.89 -7.50 -17.83
CA ARG A 16 -6.67 -6.29 -17.55
C ARG A 16 -8.08 -6.36 -18.12
N GLU A 17 -8.24 -6.80 -19.37
CA GLU A 17 -9.55 -6.90 -20.01
C GLU A 17 -10.44 -7.92 -19.31
N THR A 18 -9.86 -9.06 -18.92
CA THR A 18 -10.51 -10.15 -18.19
C THR A 18 -10.98 -9.67 -16.82
N LEU A 19 -10.11 -8.99 -16.05
CA LEU A 19 -10.47 -8.42 -14.75
C LEU A 19 -11.56 -7.36 -14.87
N HIS A 20 -11.43 -6.44 -15.84
CA HIS A 20 -12.43 -5.38 -16.03
C HIS A 20 -13.78 -5.94 -16.51
N ARG A 21 -13.78 -6.99 -17.33
CA ARG A 21 -15.01 -7.68 -17.74
C ARG A 21 -15.67 -8.35 -16.54
N PHE A 22 -14.92 -9.13 -15.77
CA PHE A 22 -15.37 -9.77 -14.53
C PHE A 22 -16.08 -8.77 -13.60
N LEU A 23 -15.46 -7.62 -13.35
CA LEU A 23 -16.01 -6.57 -12.49
C LEU A 23 -17.29 -5.93 -13.05
N ARG A 24 -17.31 -5.61 -14.35
CA ARG A 24 -18.48 -4.98 -14.99
C ARG A 24 -19.70 -5.89 -15.01
N GLU A 25 -19.51 -7.17 -15.30
CA GLU A 25 -20.58 -8.19 -15.27
C GLU A 25 -21.23 -8.31 -13.88
N ARG A 26 -20.51 -7.90 -12.83
CA ARG A 26 -20.94 -7.93 -11.42
C ARG A 26 -21.40 -6.56 -10.89
N GLY A 27 -21.60 -5.59 -11.77
CA GLY A 27 -22.11 -4.27 -11.40
C GLY A 27 -21.07 -3.36 -10.73
N PHE A 28 -19.78 -3.61 -10.94
CA PHE A 28 -18.70 -2.73 -10.52
C PHE A 28 -18.14 -1.93 -11.70
N LEU A 29 -17.84 -0.67 -11.45
CA LEU A 29 -17.17 0.24 -12.38
C LEU A 29 -15.72 0.40 -11.95
N PRO A 30 -14.74 -0.18 -12.67
CA PRO A 30 -13.33 0.08 -12.40
C PRO A 30 -13.01 1.56 -12.57
N VAL A 31 -12.34 2.15 -11.57
CA VAL A 31 -11.90 3.55 -11.58
C VAL A 31 -10.41 3.64 -11.26
N SER A 32 -9.75 4.64 -11.81
CA SER A 32 -8.34 4.96 -11.57
C SER A 32 -8.21 6.37 -10.99
N CYS A 33 -7.12 6.62 -10.28
CA CYS A 33 -6.71 7.98 -9.92
C CYS A 33 -6.33 8.77 -11.17
N ARG A 34 -6.51 10.09 -11.11
CA ARG A 34 -5.99 11.05 -12.07
C ARG A 34 -4.58 11.48 -11.68
N GLU A 35 -4.32 11.61 -10.39
CA GLU A 35 -3.02 12.00 -9.87
C GLU A 35 -2.06 10.80 -9.76
N ASN A 36 -0.78 11.04 -10.01
CA ASN A 36 0.25 10.05 -9.75
C ASN A 36 0.67 10.11 -8.28
N TRP A 37 -0.19 9.57 -7.40
CA TRP A 37 0.07 9.55 -5.96
C TRP A 37 1.36 8.82 -5.57
N GLY A 38 1.83 7.88 -6.39
CA GLY A 38 3.12 7.24 -6.20
C GLY A 38 4.28 8.24 -6.30
N ALA A 39 4.27 9.09 -7.33
CA ALA A 39 5.26 10.17 -7.49
C ALA A 39 5.14 11.24 -6.39
N VAL A 40 3.91 11.64 -6.05
CA VAL A 40 3.67 12.63 -4.98
C VAL A 40 4.18 12.14 -3.63
N VAL A 41 3.90 10.89 -3.26
CA VAL A 41 4.39 10.31 -1.99
C VAL A 41 5.90 10.17 -2.02
N ARG A 42 6.48 9.72 -3.14
CA ARG A 42 7.94 9.63 -3.29
C ARG A 42 8.62 10.97 -3.07
N GLU A 43 8.03 12.05 -3.58
CA GLU A 43 8.52 13.41 -3.39
C GLU A 43 8.43 13.88 -1.93
N LYS A 44 7.37 13.50 -1.19
CA LYS A 44 7.29 13.76 0.26
C LYS A 44 8.43 13.10 1.03
N TYR A 45 8.77 11.85 0.69
CA TYR A 45 9.90 11.16 1.31
C TYR A 45 11.24 11.78 0.96
N ARG A 46 11.43 12.24 -0.29
CA ARG A 46 12.64 12.97 -0.69
C ARG A 46 12.85 14.20 0.19
N LYS A 47 11.81 15.03 0.34
CA LYS A 47 11.86 16.23 1.21
C LYS A 47 12.15 15.86 2.67
N ALA A 48 11.46 14.86 3.20
CA ALA A 48 11.71 14.39 4.56
C ALA A 48 13.16 13.95 4.77
N ALA A 49 13.76 13.25 3.80
CA ALA A 49 15.16 12.80 3.89
C ALA A 49 16.20 13.94 3.77
N GLU A 50 15.83 15.04 3.11
CA GLU A 50 16.66 16.25 3.00
C GLU A 50 16.62 17.09 4.27
N GLU A 51 15.43 17.21 4.89
CA GLU A 51 15.21 18.01 6.09
C GLU A 51 15.67 17.30 7.38
N THR A 52 15.91 16.00 7.31
CA THR A 52 16.26 15.17 8.47
C THR A 52 17.76 14.85 8.50
N SER A 53 18.38 15.03 9.68
CA SER A 53 19.77 14.64 9.94
C SER A 53 20.00 13.13 10.08
N GLY A 54 18.94 12.36 10.32
CA GLY A 54 18.93 10.90 10.43
C GLY A 54 18.30 10.19 9.23
N ALA A 55 18.00 8.91 9.43
CA ALA A 55 17.30 8.07 8.47
C ALA A 55 15.78 8.29 8.55
N VAL A 56 15.10 8.30 7.41
CA VAL A 56 13.64 8.31 7.32
C VAL A 56 13.13 6.89 7.11
N ALA A 57 12.26 6.43 8.00
CA ALA A 57 11.59 5.15 7.90
C ALA A 57 10.43 5.23 6.89
N ASP A 58 10.37 4.26 5.97
CA ASP A 58 9.20 4.07 5.12
C ASP A 58 8.02 3.54 5.94
N VAL A 59 6.94 4.32 5.96
CA VAL A 59 5.69 4.01 6.67
C VAL A 59 4.55 3.61 5.74
N ARG A 60 4.81 3.39 4.44
CA ARG A 60 3.77 2.91 3.50
C ARG A 60 3.27 1.52 3.84
N CYS A 61 4.11 0.68 4.45
CA CYS A 61 3.68 -0.58 5.07
C CYS A 61 3.26 -0.30 6.52
N PRO A 62 1.95 -0.37 6.86
CA PRO A 62 1.49 -0.03 8.20
C PRO A 62 2.04 -0.99 9.26
N GLN A 63 2.26 -2.26 8.91
CA GLN A 63 2.90 -3.22 9.82
C GLN A 63 4.36 -2.85 10.10
N ALA A 64 5.12 -2.43 9.09
CA ALA A 64 6.50 -1.99 9.30
C ALA A 64 6.53 -0.73 10.18
N ALA A 65 5.65 0.24 9.91
CA ALA A 65 5.51 1.44 10.74
C ALA A 65 5.19 1.08 12.20
N ARG A 66 4.32 0.08 12.45
CA ARG A 66 4.03 -0.44 13.79
C ARG A 66 5.28 -1.04 14.45
N CYS A 67 6.11 -1.79 13.72
CA CYS A 67 7.37 -2.33 14.25
C CYS A 67 8.31 -1.20 14.71
N VAL A 68 8.50 -0.15 13.90
CA VAL A 68 9.35 0.98 14.31
C VAL A 68 8.78 1.71 15.53
N ARG A 69 7.46 1.93 15.60
CA ARG A 69 6.81 2.55 16.77
C ARG A 69 7.00 1.72 18.05
N LYS A 70 6.87 0.39 17.95
CA LYS A 70 7.01 -0.53 19.11
C LYS A 70 8.41 -0.51 19.72
N LEU A 71 9.44 -0.39 18.89
CA LEU A 71 10.84 -0.35 19.37
C LEU A 71 11.22 0.99 20.01
N GLY A 72 10.28 1.96 20.04
CA GLY A 72 10.49 3.34 20.43
C GLY A 72 11.34 4.05 19.38
N CYS A 73 10.87 5.17 18.80
CA CYS A 73 11.61 5.90 17.75
C CYS A 73 13.06 6.14 18.20
N ARG A 74 13.98 5.29 17.75
CA ARG A 74 15.36 5.28 18.21
C ARG A 74 16.07 6.49 17.62
N GLU A 75 17.07 6.99 18.35
CA GLU A 75 17.82 8.18 17.94
C GLU A 75 18.31 8.06 16.48
N GLY A 76 17.99 9.06 15.67
CA GLY A 76 18.36 9.12 14.26
C GLY A 76 17.51 8.27 13.31
N LEU A 77 16.39 7.67 13.75
CA LEU A 77 15.38 7.08 12.86
C LEU A 77 14.04 7.81 13.01
N HIS A 78 13.59 8.42 11.92
CA HIS A 78 12.43 9.30 11.89
C HIS A 78 11.27 8.63 11.16
N LEU A 79 10.11 8.56 11.81
CA LEU A 79 8.86 8.18 11.15
C LEU A 79 8.21 9.46 10.61
N PRO A 80 8.15 9.64 9.28
CA PRO A 80 7.54 10.82 8.72
C PRO A 80 6.01 10.73 8.83
N ASP A 81 5.35 11.88 8.91
CA ASP A 81 3.88 11.97 8.80
C ASP A 81 3.46 11.91 7.31
N ILE A 82 3.64 10.74 6.72
CA ILE A 82 3.30 10.45 5.31
C ILE A 82 2.36 9.26 5.27
N GLU A 83 1.14 9.48 4.74
CA GLU A 83 0.17 8.41 4.55
C GLU A 83 0.60 7.44 3.43
N PRO A 84 0.21 6.15 3.50
CA PRO A 84 0.30 5.22 2.37
C PRO A 84 -0.37 5.76 1.11
N ILE A 85 0.21 5.43 -0.06
CA ILE A 85 -0.28 5.84 -1.40
C ILE A 85 -1.78 5.52 -1.56
N LEU A 86 -2.23 4.37 -1.05
CA LEU A 86 -3.61 3.92 -1.15
C LEU A 86 -4.61 4.90 -0.53
N PHE A 87 -4.24 5.57 0.57
CA PHE A 87 -5.12 6.51 1.26
C PHE A 87 -5.26 7.80 0.46
N HIS A 88 -4.19 8.27 -0.16
CA HIS A 88 -4.26 9.37 -1.13
C HIS A 88 -5.17 9.03 -2.31
N CYS A 89 -5.03 7.82 -2.88
CA CYS A 89 -5.92 7.33 -3.94
C CYS A 89 -7.39 7.33 -3.50
N ALA A 90 -7.67 6.80 -2.31
CA ALA A 90 -9.03 6.72 -1.78
C ALA A 90 -9.65 8.10 -1.54
N ARG A 91 -8.88 9.06 -1.00
CA ARG A 91 -9.33 10.45 -0.82
C ARG A 91 -9.67 11.12 -2.15
N GLU A 92 -8.83 10.93 -3.17
CA GLU A 92 -9.12 11.45 -4.50
C GLU A 92 -10.41 10.85 -5.06
N ILE A 93 -10.52 9.52 -5.09
CA ILE A 93 -11.70 8.83 -5.62
C ILE A 93 -12.96 9.20 -4.85
N SER A 94 -12.87 9.34 -3.53
CA SER A 94 -14.01 9.69 -2.67
C SER A 94 -14.52 11.11 -2.95
N ALA A 95 -13.60 12.05 -3.21
CA ALA A 95 -13.92 13.46 -3.45
C ALA A 95 -14.27 13.81 -4.90
N ARG A 96 -14.14 12.88 -5.86
CA ARG A 96 -14.43 13.15 -7.28
C ARG A 96 -15.93 13.45 -7.49
N PRO A 97 -16.28 14.61 -8.09
CA PRO A 97 -17.68 15.03 -8.26
C PRO A 97 -18.58 14.00 -8.95
N GLU A 98 -18.06 13.30 -9.96
CA GLU A 98 -18.82 12.29 -10.71
C GLU A 98 -19.15 11.01 -9.89
N PHE A 99 -18.54 10.85 -8.72
CA PHE A 99 -18.73 9.70 -7.82
C PHE A 99 -19.44 10.05 -6.51
N ILE A 100 -19.80 11.31 -6.29
CA ILE A 100 -20.60 11.73 -5.13
C ILE A 100 -21.94 10.99 -5.15
N GLY A 101 -22.36 10.48 -3.99
CA GLY A 101 -23.59 9.70 -3.83
C GLY A 101 -23.52 8.27 -4.38
N ARG A 102 -22.35 7.82 -4.87
CA ARG A 102 -22.09 6.43 -5.25
C ARG A 102 -21.25 5.75 -4.18
N TRP A 103 -21.42 4.45 -4.01
CA TRP A 103 -20.51 3.64 -3.20
C TRP A 103 -19.18 3.44 -3.94
N LYS A 104 -18.08 3.49 -3.18
CA LYS A 104 -16.70 3.32 -3.65
C LYS A 104 -16.03 2.20 -2.86
N LEU A 105 -15.58 1.18 -3.56
CA LEU A 105 -14.79 0.10 -2.99
C LEU A 105 -13.31 0.33 -3.32
N ILE A 106 -12.45 0.35 -2.31
CA ILE A 106 -11.00 0.44 -2.46
C ILE A 106 -10.41 -0.94 -2.12
N THR A 107 -9.83 -1.63 -3.10
CA THR A 107 -9.21 -2.94 -2.81
C THR A 107 -7.76 -2.78 -2.38
N THR A 108 -7.26 -3.74 -1.59
CA THR A 108 -5.87 -3.79 -1.11
C THR A 108 -5.39 -5.23 -0.95
N PRO A 109 -4.09 -5.53 -1.12
CA PRO A 109 -3.56 -6.85 -0.79
C PRO A 109 -3.31 -7.06 0.72
N CYS A 110 -3.60 -6.09 1.58
CA CYS A 110 -3.23 -6.11 2.99
C CYS A 110 -4.43 -5.79 3.89
N ARG A 111 -4.70 -6.67 4.87
CA ARG A 111 -5.82 -6.49 5.81
C ARG A 111 -5.66 -5.26 6.70
N ILE A 112 -4.45 -5.01 7.19
CA ILE A 112 -4.17 -3.82 8.03
C ILE A 112 -4.45 -2.53 7.26
N LEU A 113 -4.07 -2.45 5.97
CA LEU A 113 -4.40 -1.29 5.13
C LEU A 113 -5.91 -1.14 4.92
N ALA A 114 -6.66 -2.24 4.88
CA ALA A 114 -8.12 -2.17 4.77
C ALA A 114 -8.74 -1.63 6.07
N GLU A 115 -8.31 -2.16 7.21
CA GLU A 115 -8.76 -1.71 8.55
C GLU A 115 -8.45 -0.22 8.77
N GLU A 116 -7.20 0.19 8.55
CA GLU A 116 -6.78 1.58 8.71
C GLU A 116 -7.44 2.51 7.68
N GLY A 117 -7.65 2.03 6.45
CA GLY A 117 -8.38 2.77 5.41
C GLY A 117 -9.85 3.01 5.79
N ASN A 118 -10.53 2.01 6.34
CA ASN A 118 -11.91 2.16 6.83
C ASN A 118 -11.99 3.14 8.01
N ALA A 119 -10.97 3.18 8.88
CA ALA A 119 -10.89 4.13 9.97
C ALA A 119 -10.79 5.60 9.52
N LEU A 120 -10.46 5.88 8.25
CA LEU A 120 -10.47 7.24 7.69
C LEU A 120 -11.88 7.85 7.60
N GLY A 121 -12.94 7.04 7.63
CA GLY A 121 -14.33 7.51 7.61
C GLY A 121 -14.72 8.25 6.33
N LEU A 122 -14.16 7.86 5.19
CA LEU A 122 -14.44 8.52 3.91
C LEU A 122 -15.90 8.28 3.46
N PRO A 123 -16.62 9.30 2.94
CA PRO A 123 -18.03 9.17 2.54
C PRO A 123 -18.28 8.06 1.52
N GLU A 124 -19.27 7.20 1.79
CA GLU A 124 -19.68 6.06 0.94
C GLU A 124 -18.49 5.24 0.41
N THR A 125 -17.43 5.10 1.22
CA THR A 125 -16.19 4.46 0.81
C THR A 125 -15.88 3.32 1.79
N GLU A 126 -15.55 2.17 1.24
CA GLU A 126 -15.16 0.99 2.02
C GLU A 126 -13.87 0.41 1.44
N PHE A 127 -12.98 -0.01 2.32
CA PHE A 127 -11.76 -0.71 1.98
C PHE A 127 -11.93 -2.19 2.25
N LEU A 128 -11.50 -3.01 1.30
CA LEU A 128 -11.47 -4.47 1.45
C LEU A 128 -10.17 -5.07 0.96
N THR A 129 -9.82 -6.20 1.55
CA THR A 129 -8.87 -7.06 0.87
C THR A 129 -9.47 -7.63 -0.41
N TRP A 130 -8.63 -8.04 -1.35
CA TRP A 130 -9.12 -8.67 -2.58
C TRP A 130 -9.88 -9.98 -2.30
N ASN A 131 -9.37 -10.79 -1.38
CA ASN A 131 -10.03 -12.03 -0.97
C ASN A 131 -11.37 -11.77 -0.28
N ASP A 132 -11.46 -10.76 0.59
CA ASP A 132 -12.74 -10.40 1.24
C ASP A 132 -13.76 -9.87 0.22
N PHE A 133 -13.30 -9.16 -0.81
CA PHE A 133 -14.15 -8.74 -1.93
C PHE A 133 -14.70 -9.96 -2.69
N LEU A 134 -13.85 -10.90 -3.09
CA LEU A 134 -14.26 -12.11 -3.80
C LEU A 134 -15.23 -12.96 -2.96
N TYR A 135 -14.91 -13.16 -1.69
CA TYR A 135 -15.76 -13.86 -0.74
C TYR A 135 -17.15 -13.22 -0.63
N ARG A 136 -17.21 -11.89 -0.48
CA ARG A 136 -18.47 -11.15 -0.41
C ARG A 136 -19.27 -11.20 -1.70
N ALA A 137 -18.58 -11.24 -2.85
CA ALA A 137 -19.21 -11.38 -4.14
C ALA A 137 -19.72 -12.81 -4.40
N GLY A 138 -19.34 -13.79 -3.57
CA GLY A 138 -19.63 -15.21 -3.82
C GLY A 138 -18.86 -15.76 -5.02
N GLU A 139 -17.68 -15.20 -5.30
CA GLU A 139 -16.91 -15.46 -6.51
C GLU A 139 -15.60 -16.17 -6.22
N THR A 140 -15.21 -17.05 -7.14
CA THR A 140 -13.84 -17.56 -7.23
C THR A 140 -13.24 -17.01 -8.51
N PHE A 141 -12.20 -16.17 -8.39
CA PHE A 141 -11.53 -15.57 -9.53
C PHE A 141 -10.02 -15.78 -9.42
N PRO A 142 -9.50 -16.92 -9.90
CA PRO A 142 -8.11 -17.30 -9.68
C PRO A 142 -7.17 -16.33 -10.41
N GLY A 143 -6.34 -15.64 -9.62
CA GLY A 143 -5.28 -14.78 -10.13
C GLY A 143 -3.99 -15.55 -10.40
N ARG A 144 -3.08 -14.95 -11.17
CA ARG A 144 -1.73 -15.48 -11.31
C ARG A 144 -0.89 -15.10 -10.10
N LYS A 145 -0.07 -16.03 -9.62
CA LYS A 145 1.00 -15.71 -8.68
C LYS A 145 2.01 -14.80 -9.36
N LEU A 146 2.41 -13.74 -8.68
CA LEU A 146 3.43 -12.82 -9.18
C LEU A 146 4.79 -13.24 -8.64
N GLU A 147 5.78 -13.34 -9.52
CA GLU A 147 7.18 -13.62 -9.14
C GLU A 147 7.87 -12.40 -8.53
N LYS A 148 7.35 -11.20 -8.79
CA LYS A 148 7.85 -9.93 -8.27
C LYS A 148 6.69 -9.04 -7.87
N SER A 149 6.85 -8.30 -6.79
CA SER A 149 5.86 -7.32 -6.36
C SER A 149 5.71 -6.20 -7.40
N PRO A 150 4.48 -5.87 -7.84
CA PRO A 150 4.15 -4.66 -8.61
C PRO A 150 4.54 -3.36 -7.90
N ILE A 151 4.61 -3.44 -6.57
CA ILE A 151 5.21 -2.45 -5.69
C ILE A 151 6.51 -3.08 -5.20
N PRO A 152 7.57 -3.14 -6.04
CA PRO A 152 8.80 -3.80 -5.68
C PRO A 152 9.53 -3.01 -4.59
N PRO A 153 10.35 -3.69 -3.77
CA PRO A 153 11.47 -3.06 -3.10
C PRO A 153 12.25 -2.19 -4.11
N GLY A 154 12.66 -0.99 -3.70
CA GLY A 154 13.28 0.00 -4.59
C GLY A 154 12.32 1.12 -5.03
N PHE A 155 11.23 1.38 -4.31
CA PHE A 155 10.40 2.58 -4.54
C PHE A 155 11.22 3.87 -4.43
N PHE A 156 12.26 3.85 -3.60
CA PHE A 156 13.21 4.94 -3.42
C PHE A 156 14.49 4.77 -4.23
N LYS A 157 14.55 3.82 -5.18
CA LYS A 157 15.74 3.62 -6.02
C LYS A 157 16.11 4.93 -6.73
N GLY A 158 17.36 5.36 -6.57
CA GLY A 158 17.87 6.63 -7.08
C GLY A 158 17.72 7.82 -6.11
N LEU A 159 17.13 7.62 -4.92
CA LEU A 159 17.33 8.50 -3.77
C LEU A 159 18.59 8.05 -3.01
N GLU A 160 19.36 9.00 -2.49
CA GLU A 160 20.66 8.77 -1.86
C GLU A 160 20.62 7.73 -0.72
N ASN A 161 21.70 6.95 -0.61
CA ASN A 161 21.99 5.96 0.44
C ASN A 161 20.76 5.29 1.11
N GLY A 162 19.87 4.76 0.29
CA GLY A 162 18.68 4.03 0.74
C GLY A 162 19.00 2.56 1.04
N GLU A 163 18.33 2.01 2.04
CA GLU A 163 18.29 0.57 2.33
C GLU A 163 16.89 0.03 2.05
N SER A 164 16.78 -1.22 1.58
CA SER A 164 15.47 -1.84 1.34
C SER A 164 15.37 -3.21 1.97
N LEU A 165 14.38 -3.37 2.85
CA LEU A 165 14.16 -4.53 3.69
C LEU A 165 12.79 -5.14 3.41
N THR A 166 12.74 -6.46 3.37
CA THR A 166 11.46 -7.20 3.31
C THR A 166 11.44 -8.32 4.32
N GLY A 167 10.27 -8.59 4.90
CA GLY A 167 10.09 -9.62 5.93
C GLY A 167 10.16 -9.04 7.34
N THR A 168 9.21 -9.43 8.19
CA THR A 168 9.11 -8.92 9.57
C THR A 168 10.36 -9.20 10.39
N GLU A 169 10.87 -10.42 10.39
CA GLU A 169 12.07 -10.81 11.18
C GLU A 169 13.31 -10.02 10.76
N THR A 170 13.51 -9.82 9.45
CA THR A 170 14.61 -9.01 8.91
C THR A 170 14.48 -7.54 9.33
N ILE A 171 13.28 -6.98 9.29
CA ILE A 171 13.02 -5.61 9.74
C ILE A 171 13.29 -5.47 11.24
N GLU A 172 12.83 -6.42 12.05
CA GLU A 172 13.02 -6.39 13.51
C GLU A 172 14.50 -6.48 13.89
N SER A 173 15.26 -7.45 13.37
CA SER A 173 16.71 -7.56 13.62
C SER A 173 17.46 -6.30 13.16
N TYR A 174 17.15 -5.76 11.98
CA TYR A 174 17.77 -4.53 11.49
C TYR A 174 17.53 -3.32 12.43
N LEU A 175 16.32 -3.21 12.97
CA LEU A 175 15.94 -2.15 13.91
C LEU A 175 16.48 -2.37 15.34
N GLU A 176 16.72 -3.62 15.73
CA GLU A 176 17.35 -3.92 17.02
C GLU A 176 18.85 -3.59 17.00
N GLU A 177 19.53 -3.91 15.90
CA GLU A 177 20.98 -3.79 15.73
C GLU A 177 21.47 -2.37 15.41
N GLY A 178 20.60 -1.41 15.12
CA GLY A 178 21.04 -0.03 14.85
C GLY A 178 21.44 0.25 13.40
N MET A 179 21.05 -0.62 12.46
CA MET A 179 21.64 -0.68 11.11
C MET A 179 21.21 0.47 10.17
N TRP A 180 20.24 1.30 10.58
CA TRP A 180 19.83 2.50 9.84
C TRP A 180 20.85 3.65 9.93
N LYS A 181 21.80 3.60 10.87
CA LYS A 181 22.78 4.67 11.06
C LYS A 181 23.58 4.91 9.78
N GLY A 182 23.63 6.17 9.36
CA GLY A 182 24.29 6.58 8.12
C GLY A 182 23.43 6.42 6.85
N LYS A 183 22.23 5.83 6.93
CA LYS A 183 21.27 5.76 5.84
C LYS A 183 20.42 7.02 5.78
N LYS A 184 19.89 7.32 4.59
CA LYS A 184 18.93 8.43 4.39
C LYS A 184 17.49 7.96 4.41
N ILE A 185 17.21 6.83 3.78
CA ILE A 185 15.87 6.23 3.73
C ILE A 185 15.99 4.74 4.01
N VAL A 186 15.06 4.20 4.80
CA VAL A 186 14.94 2.76 5.05
C VAL A 186 13.58 2.29 4.56
N GLU A 187 13.54 1.67 3.39
CA GLU A 187 12.35 1.05 2.80
C GLU A 187 12.04 -0.27 3.52
N MET A 188 10.80 -0.44 3.97
CA MET A 188 10.40 -1.60 4.78
C MET A 188 9.05 -2.14 4.36
N LEU A 189 9.02 -3.42 3.98
CA LEU A 189 7.79 -4.14 3.63
C LEU A 189 7.72 -5.46 4.44
N CYS A 190 6.76 -5.61 5.36
CA CYS A 190 6.70 -6.81 6.21
C CYS A 190 6.39 -8.11 5.44
N CYS A 191 5.66 -8.03 4.32
CA CYS A 191 5.45 -9.18 3.44
C CYS A 191 6.77 -9.51 2.73
N SER A 192 7.28 -10.74 2.89
CA SER A 192 8.50 -11.19 2.22
C SER A 192 8.38 -11.02 0.70
N GLY A 193 9.36 -10.38 0.06
CA GLY A 193 9.35 -10.06 -1.36
C GLY A 193 8.37 -8.94 -1.77
N GLY A 194 7.56 -8.40 -0.85
CA GLY A 194 6.64 -7.28 -1.06
C GLY A 194 5.15 -7.64 -1.00
N CYS A 195 4.29 -6.65 -1.23
CA CYS A 195 2.85 -6.71 -0.95
C CYS A 195 2.04 -7.75 -1.76
N HIS A 196 2.58 -8.29 -2.86
CA HIS A 196 1.96 -9.40 -3.58
C HIS A 196 1.83 -10.70 -2.76
N ASN A 197 2.60 -10.81 -1.67
CA ASN A 197 2.45 -11.87 -0.68
C ASN A 197 1.62 -11.43 0.55
N GLY A 198 0.74 -10.45 0.37
CA GLY A 198 -0.12 -9.93 1.41
C GLY A 198 -1.22 -10.93 1.82
N ASP A 199 -1.65 -10.83 3.07
CA ASP A 199 -2.69 -11.66 3.67
C ASP A 199 -4.09 -11.41 3.09
N GLY A 200 -4.23 -10.42 2.21
CA GLY A 200 -5.44 -10.07 1.49
C GLY A 200 -5.52 -10.59 0.06
N VAL A 201 -4.48 -11.27 -0.44
CA VAL A 201 -4.42 -11.86 -1.80
C VAL A 201 -3.93 -13.31 -1.82
N ILE A 202 -3.18 -13.75 -0.80
CA ILE A 202 -2.84 -15.17 -0.64
C ILE A 202 -4.05 -15.92 -0.08
N GLU A 203 -4.48 -16.99 -0.75
CA GLU A 203 -5.40 -17.98 -0.18
C GLU A 203 -4.67 -18.73 0.94
N LYS A 204 -5.26 -18.76 2.14
CA LYS A 204 -4.79 -19.59 3.26
C LYS A 204 -5.50 -20.93 3.28
#